data_AF-A0A0P9Y6L2-F1
#
_entry.id   AF-A0A0P9Y6L2-F1
#
_cell.length_a   1.000
_cell.length_b   1.000
_cell.length_c   1.000
_cell.angle_alpha   90.00
_cell.angle_beta   90.00
_cell.angle_gamma   90.00
#
_symmetry.space_group_name_H-M   'P 1'
#
loop_
_entity.id
_entity.type
_entity.pdbx_description
1 polymer ?
#
loop_
_entity_poly.entity_id
_entity_poly.type
_entity_poly.pdbx_seq_one_letter_code
_entity_poly.pdbx_strand_id
1 'polypeptide(L)' 'MLIRIEEGVYGAHWVVKLDDYPVTCRSWQEAKEFADRMKSRIDAPHSLPLSARHAVSERSAPERRSRAMAR' A
#
# COMPACT_ATOMS: atom_id res chain seq x y z
N MET A 1 0.33 2.33 4.23
CA MET A 1 0.17 3.73 3.80
C MET A 1 -0.81 4.42 4.72
N LEU A 2 -0.37 5.50 5.38
CA LEU A 2 -1.17 6.32 6.28
C LEU A 2 -1.60 7.62 5.59
N ILE A 3 -2.89 7.92 5.63
CA ILE A 3 -3.45 9.18 5.10
C ILE A 3 -3.87 10.06 6.28
N ARG A 4 -3.35 11.28 6.36
CA ARG A 4 -3.69 12.26 7.40
C ARG A 4 -4.02 13.61 6.77
N ILE A 5 -4.99 14.32 7.32
CA ILE A 5 -5.31 15.69 6.91
C ILE A 5 -4.87 16.61 8.05
N GLU A 6 -4.07 17.60 7.72
CA GLU A 6 -3.53 18.60 8.65
C GLU A 6 -3.79 20.01 8.10
N GLU A 7 -3.88 20.97 9.00
CA GLU A 7 -3.94 22.39 8.64
C GLU A 7 -2.52 22.89 8.30
N GLY A 8 -2.38 23.61 7.19
CA GLY A 8 -1.08 24.12 6.73
C GLY A 8 -0.54 25.22 7.63
N VAL A 9 0.79 25.26 7.77
CA VAL A 9 1.55 26.12 8.72
C VAL A 9 1.32 27.63 8.53
N TYR A 10 0.72 28.06 7.42
CA TYR A 10 0.44 29.46 7.10
C TYR A 10 -1.05 29.76 6.84
N GLY A 11 -1.96 28.96 7.39
CA GLY A 11 -3.38 29.30 7.56
C GLY A 11 -4.25 29.37 6.30
N ALA A 12 -3.69 29.15 5.10
CA ALA A 12 -4.43 29.27 3.84
C ALA A 12 -4.62 27.95 3.08
N HIS A 13 -4.01 26.85 3.54
CA HIS A 13 -3.99 25.60 2.80
C HIS A 13 -4.19 24.40 3.73
N TRP A 14 -4.92 23.40 3.26
CA TRP A 14 -5.04 22.10 3.91
C TRP A 14 -3.99 21.15 3.34
N VAL A 15 -3.40 20.29 4.15
CA VAL A 15 -2.35 19.37 3.72
C VAL A 15 -2.80 17.94 3.97
N VAL A 16 -2.82 17.13 2.91
CA VAL A 16 -2.99 15.68 3.03
C VAL A 16 -1.60 15.04 3.03
N LYS A 17 -1.20 14.42 4.15
CA LYS A 17 0.01 13.60 4.24
C LYS A 17 -0.29 12.17 3.84
N LEU A 18 0.45 11.69 2.84
CA LEU A 18 0.49 10.30 2.40
C LEU A 18 1.84 9.70 2.86
N ASP A 19 1.85 9.06 4.03
CA ASP A 19 3.09 8.71 4.74
C ASP A 19 3.99 9.96 4.89
N ASP A 20 5.09 10.04 4.15
CA ASP A 20 6.04 11.17 4.15
C ASP A 20 5.83 12.19 3.01
N TYR A 21 4.77 12.03 2.22
CA TYR A 21 4.49 12.90 1.06
C TYR A 21 3.35 13.89 1.36
N PRO A 22 3.63 15.20 1.46
CA PRO A 22 2.60 16.22 1.68
C PRO A 22 1.94 16.66 0.36
N VAL A 23 0.61 16.72 0.35
CA VAL A 23 -0.21 17.23 -0.78
C VAL A 23 -0.98 18.45 -0.31
N THR A 24 -0.79 19.60 -0.95
CA THR A 24 -1.50 20.84 -0.63
C THR A 24 -2.85 20.92 -1.32
N CYS A 25 -3.88 21.26 -0.57
CA CYS A 25 -5.26 21.50 -0.99
C CYS A 25 -5.68 22.92 -0.61
N ARG A 26 -6.58 23.49 -1.40
CA ARG A 26 -7.08 24.87 -1.25
C ARG A 26 -8.26 24.96 -0.27
N SER A 27 -8.90 23.82 0.03
CA SER A 27 -10.01 23.74 0.97
C SER A 27 -10.00 22.42 1.74
N TRP A 28 -10.71 22.41 2.88
CA TRP A 28 -10.90 21.20 3.67
C TRP A 28 -11.66 20.12 2.88
N GLN A 29 -12.67 20.55 2.11
CA GLN A 29 -13.48 19.66 1.29
C GLN A 29 -12.63 18.97 0.22
N GLU A 30 -11.76 19.72 -0.47
CA GLU A 30 -10.83 19.15 -1.45
C GLU A 30 -9.87 18.15 -0.80
N ALA A 31 -9.34 18.47 0.38
CA ALA A 31 -8.48 17.56 1.13
C ALA A 31 -9.19 16.25 1.51
N LYS A 32 -10.47 16.35 1.93
CA LYS A 32 -11.30 15.19 2.26
C LYS A 32 -11.58 14.33 1.02
N GLU A 33 -12.02 14.92 -0.08
CA GLU A 33 -12.30 14.19 -1.32
C GLU A 33 -11.04 13.50 -1.86
N PHE A 34 -9.89 14.17 -1.78
CA PHE A 34 -8.61 13.59 -2.15
C PHE A 34 -8.25 12.38 -1.25
N ALA A 35 -8.40 12.51 0.07
CA ALA A 35 -8.14 11.44 1.02
C ALA A 35 -9.08 10.24 0.78
N ASP A 36 -10.37 10.47 0.57
CA ASP A 36 -11.36 9.43 0.27
C ASP A 36 -11.02 8.69 -1.03
N ARG A 37 -10.68 9.42 -2.10
CA ARG A 37 -10.28 8.82 -3.38
C ARG A 37 -9.00 7.98 -3.25
N MET A 38 -8.02 8.46 -2.49
CA MET A 38 -6.79 7.69 -2.24
C MET A 38 -7.06 6.43 -1.45
N LYS A 39 -7.92 6.50 -0.43
CA LYS A 39 -8.35 5.32 0.34
C LYS A 39 -9.04 4.30 -0.55
N SER A 40 -10.02 4.72 -1.37
CA SER A 40 -10.70 3.82 -2.31
C SER A 40 -9.75 3.15 -3.30
N ARG A 41 -8.66 3.82 -3.70
CA ARG A 41 -7.66 3.20 -4.57
C ARG A 41 -6.85 2.13 -3.84
N ILE A 42 -6.45 2.36 -2.59
CA ILE A 42 -5.68 1.39 -1.80
C ILE A 42 -6.52 0.15 -1.47
N ASP A 43 -7.78 0.37 -1.09
CA ASP A 43 -8.71 -0.71 -0.75
C ASP A 43 -9.22 -1.47 -1.99
N ALA A 44 -9.04 -0.92 -3.20
CA ALA A 44 -9.47 -1.57 -4.42
C ALA A 44 -8.64 -2.84 -4.70
N PRO A 45 -9.28 -3.92 -5.15
CA PRO A 45 -8.55 -5.11 -5.61
C PRO A 45 -7.67 -4.74 -6.82
N HIS A 46 -6.36 -4.83 -6.64
CA HIS A 46 -5.39 -4.58 -7.70
C HIS A 46 -5.06 -5.88 -8.43
N SER A 47 -5.31 -5.92 -9.74
CA SER A 47 -4.81 -6.99 -10.59
C SER A 47 -3.28 -6.92 -10.65
N LEU A 48 -2.60 -7.89 -10.02
CA LEU A 48 -1.17 -8.04 -10.19
C LEU A 48 -0.87 -8.49 -11.63
N PRO A 49 0.10 -7.87 -12.32
CA PRO A 49 0.51 -8.32 -13.65
C PRO A 49 0.98 -9.77 -13.59
N LEU A 50 0.65 -10.57 -14.61
CA LEU A 50 0.94 -12.02 -14.68
C LEU A 50 2.42 -12.34 -14.41
N SER A 51 3.34 -11.45 -14.75
CA SER A 51 4.78 -11.57 -14.49
C SER A 51 5.15 -11.61 -12.99
N ALA A 52 4.34 -11.02 -12.11
CA ALA A 52 4.56 -11.03 -10.66
C ALA A 52 4.11 -12.34 -9.99
N ARG A 53 3.33 -13.18 -10.69
CA ARG A 53 2.83 -14.46 -10.14
C ARG A 53 3.87 -15.58 -10.16
N HIS A 54 4.90 -15.47 -11.00
CA HIS A 54 5.95 -16.49 -11.09
C HIS A 54 6.98 -16.44 -9.94
N ALA A 55 7.14 -15.30 -9.27
CA ALA A 55 8.16 -15.14 -8.23
C ALA A 55 7.83 -15.83 -6.89
N VAL A 56 6.61 -16.36 -6.69
CA VAL A 56 6.17 -16.92 -5.41
C VAL A 56 6.06 -18.46 -5.42
N SER A 57 6.22 -19.13 -6.57
CA SER A 57 6.02 -20.59 -6.67
C SER A 57 7.29 -21.45 -6.52
N GLU A 58 8.46 -20.86 -6.29
CA GLU A 58 9.75 -21.60 -6.20
C GLU A 58 10.27 -21.80 -4.77
N ARG A 59 9.42 -21.71 -3.75
CA ARG A 59 9.76 -22.14 -2.37
C ARG A 59 9.02 -23.39 -1.90
N SER A 60 8.60 -24.26 -2.83
CA SER A 60 8.38 -25.66 -2.49
C SER A 60 9.76 -26.33 -2.37
N ALA A 61 10.39 -26.16 -1.22
CA ALA A 61 11.58 -26.92 -0.85
C ALA A 61 11.29 -28.42 -1.03
N PRO A 62 12.11 -29.19 -1.75
CA PRO A 62 11.92 -30.63 -1.81
C PRO A 62 12.17 -31.19 -0.41
N GLU A 63 11.13 -31.82 0.15
CA GLU A 63 11.21 -32.62 1.36
C GLU A 63 12.34 -33.64 1.19
N ARG A 64 13.46 -33.39 1.87
CA ARG A 64 14.53 -34.36 2.07
C ARG A 64 13.95 -35.49 2.93
N ARG A 65 13.25 -36.43 2.30
CA ARG A 65 12.95 -37.75 2.85
C ARG A 65 14.28 -38.47 3.03
N SER A 66 14.93 -38.21 4.16
CA SER A 66 15.99 -39.04 4.69
C SER A 66 15.37 -40.38 5.06
N ARG A 67 15.29 -41.28 4.07
CA ARG A 67 15.01 -42.69 4.26
C ARG A 67 16.21 -43.31 4.99
N ALA A 68 16.21 -43.25 6.31
CA ALA A 68 17.03 -44.13 7.13
C ALA A 68 16.17 -45.35 7.49
N MET A 69 16.31 -46.41 6.70
CA MET A 69 15.91 -47.76 7.11
C MET A 69 17.10 -48.70 7.01
N ALA A 70 17.32 -49.41 8.11
CA ALA A 70 17.99 -50.70 8.28
C ALA A 70 19.51 -50.77 8.06
N ARG A 71 20.26 -51.00 9.15
CA ARG A 71 20.53 -52.37 9.66
C ARG A 71 20.99 -52.33 11.11
#